data_AF-A0A350XCG1-F1
#
_entry.id   AF-A0A350XCG1-F1
#
_cell.length_a   1.000
_cell.length_b   1.000
_cell.length_c   1.000
_cell.angle_alpha   90.00
_cell.angle_beta   90.00
_cell.angle_gamma   90.00
#
_symmetry.space_group_name_H-M   'P 1'
#
loop_
_entity.id
_entity.type
_entity.pdbx_description
1 polymer ?
#
loop_
_entity_poly.entity_id
_entity_poly.type
_entity_poly.pdbx_seq_one_letter_code
_entity_poly.pdbx_strand_id
1 'polypeptide(L)' 'MGKYKFHDEYSLSETAEALGKQAMKLGLIPSLVVQVFPDNRQFLIPGETESEPLSAEQAYLRFRKLVEEYGQNN' A
#
# COMPACT_ATOMS: atom_id res chain seq x y z
N MET A 1 -24.97 1.51 -2.96
CA MET A 1 -23.94 2.00 -3.89
C MET A 1 -22.83 2.61 -3.05
N GLY A 2 -21.65 1.99 -3.08
CA GLY A 2 -20.61 2.08 -2.05
C GLY A 2 -19.97 3.46 -1.91
N LYS A 3 -20.03 4.00 -0.70
CA LYS A 3 -19.34 5.24 -0.31
C LYS A 3 -17.85 4.94 -0.07
N TYR A 4 -17.06 4.83 -1.12
CA TYR A 4 -15.60 4.94 -0.98
C TYR A 4 -15.25 6.42 -0.82
N LYS A 5 -15.01 6.84 0.43
CA LYS A 5 -14.61 8.21 0.82
C LYS A 5 -13.15 8.49 0.47
N PHE A 6 -12.76 8.31 -0.78
CA PHE A 6 -11.49 8.83 -1.27
C PHE A 6 -11.84 9.92 -2.28
N HIS A 7 -12.12 11.12 -1.79
CA HIS A 7 -12.39 12.29 -2.63
C HIS A 7 -11.10 12.93 -3.18
N ASP A 8 -9.92 12.46 -2.72
CA ASP A 8 -8.62 12.93 -3.17
C ASP A 8 -7.67 11.74 -3.33
N GLU A 9 -7.09 11.56 -4.52
CA GLU A 9 -6.02 10.58 -4.79
C GLU A 9 -4.82 10.76 -3.82
N TYR A 10 -4.67 11.97 -3.27
CA TYR A 10 -3.72 12.30 -2.22
C TYR A 10 -3.97 11.50 -0.94
N SER A 11 -5.21 11.45 -0.44
CA SER A 11 -5.57 10.71 0.77
C SER A 11 -5.39 9.20 0.60
N LEU A 12 -5.64 8.68 -0.60
CA LEU A 12 -5.45 7.26 -0.88
C LEU A 12 -3.96 6.90 -0.83
N SER A 13 -3.11 7.72 -1.42
CA SER A 13 -1.67 7.51 -1.43
C SER A 13 -1.07 7.57 -0.02
N GLU A 14 -1.51 8.52 0.82
CA GLU A 14 -1.09 8.59 2.22
C GLU A 14 -1.55 7.36 3.01
N THR A 15 -2.78 6.89 2.77
CA THR A 15 -3.29 5.69 3.44
C THR A 15 -2.52 4.44 3.02
N ALA A 16 -2.21 4.31 1.72
CA ALA A 16 -1.39 3.21 1.20
C ALA A 16 0.02 3.21 1.82
N GLU A 17 0.66 4.39 1.94
CA GLU A 17 1.96 4.52 2.59
C GLU A 17 1.89 4.12 4.07
N ALA A 18 0.85 4.56 4.79
CA ALA A 18 0.67 4.22 6.21
C ALA A 18 0.52 2.70 6.41
N LEU A 19 -0.31 2.06 5.59
CA LEU A 19 -0.50 0.60 5.61
C LEU A 19 0.78 -0.14 5.24
N GLY A 20 1.52 0.32 4.22
CA GLY A 20 2.79 -0.27 3.83
C GLY A 20 3.84 -0.16 4.94
N LYS A 21 3.94 1.00 5.60
CA LYS A 21 4.79 1.17 6.80
C LYS A 21 4.36 0.25 7.94
N GLN A 22 3.07 0.03 8.13
CA GLN A 22 2.56 -0.91 9.12
C GLN A 22 2.94 -2.34 8.76
N ALA A 23 2.76 -2.75 7.51
CA ALA A 23 3.18 -4.07 7.01
C ALA A 23 4.69 -4.28 7.18
N MET A 24 5.53 -3.27 6.94
CA MET A 24 6.96 -3.32 7.24
C MET A 24 7.24 -3.54 8.73
N LYS A 25 6.56 -2.79 9.61
CA LYS A 25 6.73 -2.94 11.07
C LYS A 25 6.31 -4.32 11.58
N LEU A 26 5.30 -4.92 10.95
CA LEU A 26 4.84 -6.28 11.24
C LEU A 26 5.73 -7.36 10.61
N GLY A 27 6.73 -6.99 9.81
CA GLY A 27 7.60 -7.94 9.10
C GLY A 27 6.93 -8.66 7.94
N LEU A 28 5.77 -8.17 7.47
CA LEU A 28 5.00 -8.76 6.36
C LEU A 28 5.62 -8.45 4.99
N ILE A 29 6.28 -7.30 4.88
CA ILE A 29 7.05 -6.93 3.69
C ILE A 29 8.47 -6.56 4.09
N PRO A 30 9.47 -6.92 3.27
CA PRO A 30 10.87 -6.67 3.60
C PRO A 30 11.25 -5.19 3.52
N SER A 31 10.65 -4.45 2.57
CA SER A 31 10.90 -3.03 2.35
C SER A 31 9.80 -2.41 1.49
N LEU A 32 9.66 -1.09 1.57
CA LEU A 32 8.72 -0.31 0.77
C LEU A 32 9.45 0.87 0.15
N VAL A 33 9.28 1.05 -1.15
CA VAL A 33 9.78 2.19 -1.92
C VAL A 33 8.58 2.96 -2.45
N VAL A 34 8.51 4.26 -2.15
CA VAL A 34 7.47 5.15 -2.66
C VAL A 34 8.10 6.09 -3.66
N GLN A 35 7.73 5.94 -4.93
CA GLN A 35 8.09 6.86 -6.00
C GLN A 35 7.01 7.92 -6.13
N VAL A 36 7.38 9.17 -5.86
CA VAL A 36 6.49 10.33 -5.98
C VAL A 36 6.74 10.99 -7.33
N PHE A 37 5.75 10.93 -8.22
CA PHE A 37 5.72 11.66 -9.47
C PHE A 37 4.87 12.94 -9.30
N PRO A 38 4.98 13.91 -10.23
CA PRO A 38 4.18 15.12 -10.19
C PRO A 38 2.67 14.85 -10.25
N ASP A 39 2.26 13.84 -11.03
CA ASP A 39 0.86 13.51 -11.28
C ASP A 39 0.35 12.32 -10.47
N ASN A 40 1.23 11.43 -9.99
CA ASN A 40 0.82 10.23 -9.25
C ASN A 40 1.90 9.73 -8.28
N ARG A 41 1.56 8.73 -7.46
CA ARG A 41 2.52 8.02 -6.62
C ARG A 41 2.48 6.53 -6.92
N GLN A 42 3.65 5.94 -7.02
CA GLN A 42 3.84 4.50 -7.22
C GLN A 42 4.54 3.88 -6.01
N PHE A 43 4.14 2.67 -5.69
CA PHE A 43 4.60 1.91 -4.53
C PHE A 43 5.26 0.63 -5.03
N LEU A 44 6.49 0.39 -4.61
CA LEU A 44 7.27 -0.76 -5.01
C LEU A 44 7.74 -1.51 -3.77
N ILE A 45 7.62 -2.83 -3.79
CA ILE A 45 8.05 -3.71 -2.71
C ILE A 45 9.27 -4.50 -3.24
N PRO A 46 10.51 -4.05 -2.99
CA PRO A 46 11.69 -4.76 -3.44
C PRO A 46 11.79 -6.12 -2.72
N GLY A 47 11.80 -7.20 -3.49
CA GLY A 47 11.91 -8.57 -2.97
C GLY A 47 10.75 -9.50 -3.34
N GLU A 48 9.64 -8.97 -3.87
CA GLU A 48 8.66 -9.80 -4.58
C GLU A 48 9.10 -10.00 -6.04
N THR A 49 8.95 -11.22 -6.55
CA THR A 49 9.31 -11.64 -7.93
C THR A 49 8.62 -10.77 -9.00
N GLU A 50 7.51 -10.14 -8.63
CA GLU A 50 6.81 -9.11 -9.39
C GLU A 50 7.16 -7.74 -8.78
N SER A 51 8.36 -7.25 -9.06
CA SER A 51 8.80 -5.89 -8.70
C SER A 51 8.19 -4.85 -9.66
N GLU A 52 6.87 -4.96 -9.89
CA GLU A 52 6.13 -3.99 -10.68
C GLU A 52 5.66 -2.84 -9.78
N PRO A 53 5.81 -1.58 -10.23
CA PRO A 53 5.34 -0.43 -9.48
C PRO A 53 3.80 -0.47 -9.38
N LEU A 54 3.29 -0.59 -8.15
CA LEU A 54 1.87 -0.57 -7.84
C LEU A 54 1.37 0.88 -7.77
N SER A 55 0.22 1.19 -8.38
CA SER A 55 -0.48 2.45 -8.14
C SER A 55 -0.97 2.54 -6.68
N ALA A 56 -1.28 3.74 -6.21
CA ALA A 56 -1.81 3.97 -4.86
C ALA A 56 -2.99 3.05 -4.49
N GLU A 57 -3.92 2.81 -5.43
CA GLU A 57 -5.04 1.89 -5.25
C GLU A 57 -4.60 0.44 -5.06
N GLN A 58 -3.72 -0.05 -5.93
CA GLN A 58 -3.22 -1.43 -5.89
C GLN A 58 -2.43 -1.67 -4.60
N ALA A 59 -1.59 -0.72 -4.23
CA ALA A 59 -0.79 -0.74 -3.02
C ALA A 59 -1.69 -0.73 -1.77
N TYR A 60 -2.69 0.14 -1.73
CA TYR A 60 -3.67 0.18 -0.65
C TYR A 60 -4.37 -1.18 -0.48
N LEU A 61 -4.91 -1.76 -1.55
CA LEU A 61 -5.60 -3.05 -1.49
C LEU A 61 -4.67 -4.17 -1.00
N ARG A 62 -3.42 -4.20 -1.49
CA ARG A 62 -2.45 -5.23 -1.14
C ARG A 62 -2.00 -5.11 0.31
N PHE A 63 -1.59 -3.93 0.76
CA PHE A 63 -1.16 -3.73 2.16
C PHE A 63 -2.30 -3.92 3.14
N ARG A 64 -3.50 -3.44 2.80
CA ARG A 64 -4.68 -3.62 3.64
C ARG A 64 -4.96 -5.11 3.83
N LYS A 65 -4.95 -5.89 2.74
CA LYS A 65 -5.15 -7.34 2.80
C LYS A 65 -4.08 -8.02 3.66
N LEU A 66 -2.80 -7.69 3.48
CA LEU A 66 -1.70 -8.24 4.29
C LEU A 66 -1.89 -7.97 5.78
N VAL A 67 -2.24 -6.72 6.14
CA VAL A 67 -2.46 -6.30 7.53
C VAL A 67 -3.71 -6.97 8.12
N GLU A 68 -4.80 -7.05 7.36
CA GLU A 68 -6.04 -7.72 7.78
C GLU A 68 -5.82 -9.22 7.97
N GLU A 69 -5.12 -9.90 7.06
CA GLU A 69 -4.77 -11.31 7.18
C GLU A 69 -3.89 -11.56 8.41
N TYR A 70 -2.89 -10.71 8.66
CA TYR A 70 -2.06 -10.82 9.86
C TYR A 70 -2.87 -10.64 11.15
N GLY A 71 -3.80 -9.67 11.19
CA GLY A 71 -4.65 -9.43 12.36
C GLY A 71 -5.74 -10.48 12.59
N GLN A 72 -6.08 -11.30 11.59
CA GLN A 72 -6.98 -12.45 11.74
C GLN A 72 -6.25 -13.74 12.17
N ASN A 73 -4.95 -13.85 11.87
CA ASN A 73 -4.16 -15.06 12.10
C ASN A 73 -3.34 -15.02 13.41
N ASN A 74 -3.40 -13.94 14.19
CA ASN A 74 -2.65 -13.71 15.43
C ASN A 74 -3.56 -13.20 16.55
#